data_AF-A0A972LS32-F1
#
_entry.id   AF-A0A972LS32-F1
#
_cell.length_a   1.000
_cell.length_b   1.000
_cell.length_c   1.000
_cell.angle_alpha   90.00
_cell.angle_beta   90.00
_cell.angle_gamma   90.00
#
_symmetry.space_group_name_H-M   'P 1'
#
loop_
_entity.id
_entity.type
_entity.pdbx_description
1 polymer ?
#
loop_
_entity_poly.entity_id
_entity_poly.type
_entity_poly.pdbx_seq_one_letter_code
_entity_poly.pdbx_strand_id
1 'polypeptide(L)' 'MIALEKSCRVYPTDMPDAQWEIIRPMLPSSPPIGADRGVDMRKIINGFFCLNRTGCQ' A
#
# COMPACT_ATOMS: atom_id res chain seq x y z
N MET A 1 -14.62 -19.13 -15.77
CA MET A 1 -14.72 -17.78 -15.18
C MET A 1 -13.43 -17.53 -14.41
N ILE A 2 -12.44 -16.94 -15.08
CA ILE A 2 -11.12 -16.71 -14.48
C ILE A 2 -11.28 -15.51 -13.55
N ALA A 3 -11.21 -15.76 -12.24
CA ALA A 3 -11.01 -14.68 -11.27
C ALA A 3 -9.79 -13.90 -11.76
N LEU A 4 -9.95 -12.60 -11.99
CA LEU A 4 -8.84 -11.72 -12.32
C LEU A 4 -7.85 -11.83 -11.15
N GLU A 5 -6.84 -12.68 -11.32
CA GLU A 5 -5.74 -12.85 -10.41
C GLU A 5 -5.05 -11.49 -10.39
N LYS A 6 -5.48 -10.62 -9.47
CA LYS A 6 -4.84 -9.34 -9.20
C LYS A 6 -3.46 -9.74 -8.73
N SER A 7 -2.52 -9.76 -9.66
CA SER A 7 -1.09 -9.87 -9.39
C SER A 7 -0.78 -8.82 -8.34
N CYS A 8 -0.76 -9.26 -7.08
CA CYS A 8 -0.18 -8.50 -6.02
C CYS A 8 1.29 -8.51 -6.39
N ARG A 9 1.76 -7.48 -7.09
CA ARG A 9 3.20 -7.24 -7.24
C ARG A 9 3.69 -7.03 -5.82
N VAL A 10 4.13 -8.12 -5.21
CA VAL A 10 4.82 -8.09 -3.93
C VAL A 10 6.17 -7.49 -4.26
N TYR A 11 6.40 -6.25 -3.84
CA TYR A 11 7.71 -5.67 -4.02
C TYR A 11 8.68 -6.41 -3.09
N PRO A 12 9.94 -6.65 -3.48
CA PRO A 12 10.97 -7.18 -2.57
C PRO A 12 11.14 -6.31 -1.31
N THR A 13 10.67 -5.08 -1.40
CA THR A 13 10.61 -4.02 -0.39
C THR A 13 9.34 -3.99 0.44
N ASP A 14 8.42 -4.94 0.24
CA ASP A 14 7.14 -4.96 0.94
C ASP A 14 7.34 -5.04 2.45
N MET A 15 6.48 -4.30 3.13
CA MET A 15 6.49 -4.19 4.57
C MET A 15 5.82 -5.42 5.23
N PRO A 16 6.47 -6.07 6.21
CA PRO A 16 5.85 -7.12 7.02
C PRO A 16 4.69 -6.54 7.86
N ASP A 17 3.73 -7.39 8.20
CA ASP A 17 2.53 -6.99 8.95
C ASP A 17 2.85 -6.27 10.26
N ALA A 18 3.88 -6.72 10.98
CA ALA A 18 4.31 -6.09 12.23
C ALA A 18 4.71 -4.61 12.06
N GLN A 19 5.32 -4.25 10.93
CA GLN A 19 5.65 -2.86 10.64
C GLN A 19 4.42 -2.08 10.16
N TRP A 20 3.52 -2.74 9.42
CA TRP A 20 2.26 -2.15 8.98
C TRP A 20 1.39 -1.74 10.17
N GLU A 21 1.33 -2.54 11.23
CA GLU A 21 0.56 -2.22 12.44
C GLU A 21 1.05 -0.97 13.16
N ILE A 22 2.33 -0.60 13.00
CA ILE A 22 2.89 0.63 13.57
C ILE A 22 2.48 1.85 12.72
N ILE A 23 2.46 1.72 11.40
CA ILE A 23 2.19 2.83 10.46
C ILE A 23 0.70 3.08 10.29
N ARG A 24 -0.11 2.02 10.22
CA ARG A 24 -1.57 2.09 10.01
C ARG A 24 -2.27 3.12 10.91
N PRO A 25 -2.05 3.19 12.23
CA PRO A 25 -2.73 4.16 13.10
C PRO A 25 -2.27 5.62 12.86
N MET A 26 -1.11 5.83 12.24
CA MET A 26 -0.61 7.17 11.93
C MET A 26 -1.23 7.76 10.66
N LEU A 27 -1.86 6.92 9.83
CA LEU A 27 -2.52 7.38 8.62
C LEU A 27 -3.80 8.15 8.96
N PRO A 28 -4.05 9.30 8.31
CA PRO A 28 -5.31 10.00 8.50
C PRO A 28 -6.47 9.11 8.08
N SER A 29 -7.58 9.18 8.79
CA SER A 29 -8.83 8.52 8.37
C SER A 29 -9.27 9.02 6.99
N SER A 30 -10.13 8.25 6.30
CA SER A 30 -10.71 8.71 5.03
C SER A 30 -11.35 10.08 5.27
N PRO A 31 -11.07 11.09 4.44
CA PRO A 31 -11.67 12.40 4.64
C PRO A 31 -13.20 12.28 4.59
N PRO A 32 -13.94 12.98 5.47
CA PRO A 32 -15.40 12.92 5.52
C PRO A 32 -16.07 13.60 4.32
N ILE A 33 -15.30 14.38 3.57
CA ILE A 33 -15.72 15.12 2.37
C ILE A 33 -14.81 14.70 1.22
N GLY A 34 -15.41 14.35 0.08
CA GLY A 34 -14.71 13.94 -1.13
C GLY A 34 -14.91 12.46 -1.45
N ALA A 35 -14.15 11.96 -2.43
CA ALA A 35 -14.18 10.55 -2.79
C ALA A 35 -13.52 9.72 -1.69
N ASP A 36 -14.22 8.68 -1.25
CA ASP A 36 -13.65 7.69 -0.34
C ASP A 36 -12.42 7.04 -0.94
N ARG A 37 -11.47 6.68 -0.07
CA ARG A 37 -10.28 5.94 -0.51
C ARG A 37 -10.69 4.55 -0.97
N GLY A 38 -10.78 4.35 -2.28
CA GLY A 38 -10.95 3.03 -2.90
C GLY A 38 -9.66 2.21 -3.03
N VAL A 39 -8.54 2.76 -2.55
CA VAL A 39 -7.19 2.19 -2.70
C VAL A 39 -6.66 1.68 -1.36
N ASP A 40 -5.93 0.58 -1.41
CA ASP A 40 -5.26 0.01 -0.25
C ASP A 40 -4.02 0.85 0.10
N MET A 41 -4.06 1.50 1.27
CA MET A 41 -2.98 2.36 1.75
C MET A 41 -1.66 1.60 1.95
N ARG A 42 -1.72 0.30 2.25
CA ARG A 42 -0.51 -0.52 2.39
C ARG A 42 0.23 -0.63 1.07
N LYS A 43 -0.50 -0.77 -0.04
CA LYS A 43 0.09 -0.85 -1.38
C LYS A 43 0.75 0.44 -1.80
N ILE A 44 0.15 1.59 -1.45
CA ILE A 44 0.73 2.91 -1.71
C ILE A 44 2.07 3.05 -0.97
N ILE A 45 2.09 2.69 0.31
CA ILE A 45 3.29 2.80 1.15
C ILE A 45 4.38 1.83 0.69
N ASN A 46 4.02 0.59 0.34
CA ASN A 46 4.97 -0.36 -0.25
C ASN A 46 5.57 0.18 -1.56
N GLY A 47 4.76 0.80 -2.42
CA GLY A 47 5.23 1.48 -3.62
C GLY A 47 6.22 2.61 -3.32
N PHE A 48 5.94 3.42 -2.30
CA PHE A 48 6.85 4.46 -1.83
C PHE A 48 8.18 3.89 -1.32
N PHE A 49 8.15 2.78 -0.57
CA PHE A 49 9.38 2.11 -0.13
C PHE A 49 10.18 1.49 -1.27
N CYS A 50 9.51 0.95 -2.28
CA CYS A 50 10.18 0.50 -3.49
C CYS A 50 10.92 1.67 -4.14
N LEU A 51 10.23 2.78 -4.39
CA LEU A 51 10.85 3.98 -4.95
C LEU A 51 12.04 4.47 -4.11
N ASN A 52 11.91 4.46 -2.79
CA ASN A 52 12.97 4.93 -1.89
C ASN A 52 14.19 3.99 -1.83
N ARG A 53 13.99 2.66 -1.90
CA ARG A 53 15.11 1.70 -1.82
C ARG A 53 15.77 1.41 -3.15
N THR A 54 15.00 1.26 -4.22
CA THR A 54 15.51 0.82 -5.53
C THR A 54 15.53 1.94 -6.57
N GLY A 55 14.92 3.10 -6.28
CA GLY A 55 14.70 4.16 -7.27
C GLY A 55 13.52 3.84 -8.20
N CYS A 56 13.50 4.45 -9.39
CA CYS A 56 12.62 4.03 -10.49
C CYS A 56 13.17 2.74 -11.11
N GLN A 57 12.33 1.70 -11.15
CA GLN A 57 12.62 0.42 -11.78
C GLN A 57 12.02 0.35 -13.18
#